data_AF-A0A3P9K1H4-F1
#
_entry.id   AF-A0A3P9K1H4-F1
#
_cell.length_a   1.000
_cell.length_b   1.000
_cell.length_c   1.000
_cell.angle_alpha   90.00
_cell.angle_beta   90.00
_cell.angle_gamma   90.00
#
_symmetry.space_group_name_H-M   'P 1'
#
loop_
_entity.id
_entity.type
_entity.pdbx_description
1 polymer ?
#
loop_
_entity_poly.entity_id
_entity_poly.type
_entity_poly.pdbx_seq_one_letter_code
_entity_poly.pdbx_strand_id
1 'polypeptide(L)'
;MDGYPSVIDSDSTKQQERHYYLLSELQMLVKDLPSSFQQRLSYNTLSDLALALIDGTVYEIVQGLLDIQHLTEKNLYNQRQKLHCEHQALKQDLLRKHKDALLCCKPHNLALLKSNQQTELEMLEMRVREEQQMMDKKIVAEIDQKVLDQQNTLEKAGVPGFYVTTNPQELTMQINLLELMLKLQQKESQSGLQ
;
A
#
# COMPACT_ATOMS: atom_id res chain seq x y z
N MET A 1 33.26 20.06 -47.79
CA MET A 1 33.44 20.50 -46.39
C MET A 1 32.11 20.25 -45.72
N ASP A 2 32.03 19.05 -45.16
CA ASP A 2 30.85 18.34 -44.72
C ASP A 2 30.04 19.11 -43.68
N GLY A 3 28.73 19.18 -43.93
CA GLY A 3 27.75 19.66 -42.97
C GLY A 3 27.66 18.66 -41.82
N TYR A 4 28.08 19.10 -40.63
CA TYR A 4 27.87 18.35 -39.39
C TYR A 4 26.37 18.31 -39.07
N PRO A 5 25.80 17.13 -38.76
CA PRO A 5 24.37 16.99 -38.59
C PRO A 5 23.93 17.50 -37.20
N SER A 6 22.85 18.31 -37.19
CA SER A 6 22.15 18.90 -36.04
C SER A 6 21.51 17.90 -35.06
N VAL A 7 22.12 16.74 -34.83
CA VAL A 7 21.51 15.63 -34.08
C VAL A 7 21.22 15.99 -32.62
N ILE A 8 22.03 16.87 -32.01
CA ILE A 8 21.91 17.26 -30.60
C ILE A 8 20.69 18.19 -30.36
N ASP A 9 20.32 19.02 -31.35
CA ASP A 9 19.30 20.07 -31.19
C ASP A 9 17.86 19.52 -31.26
N SER A 10 17.65 18.44 -32.03
CA SER A 10 16.32 17.83 -32.15
C SER A 10 15.87 17.09 -30.89
N ASP A 11 16.83 16.53 -30.13
CA ASP A 11 16.53 15.70 -28.97
C ASP A 11 16.25 16.55 -27.72
N SER A 12 17.00 17.64 -27.52
CA SER A 12 16.69 18.61 -26.47
C SER A 12 15.37 19.33 -26.72
N THR A 13 15.04 19.62 -27.99
CA THR A 13 13.76 20.25 -28.34
C THR A 13 12.58 19.34 -28.00
N LYS A 14 12.68 18.03 -28.31
CA LYS A 14 11.64 17.05 -27.95
C LYS A 14 11.49 16.88 -26.44
N GLN A 15 12.59 16.84 -25.68
CA GLN A 15 12.54 16.78 -24.22
C GLN A 15 11.91 18.04 -23.63
N GLN A 16 12.21 19.21 -24.20
CA GLN A 16 11.63 20.47 -23.77
C GLN A 16 10.12 20.53 -24.06
N GLU A 17 9.68 20.09 -25.24
CA GLU A 17 8.26 19.97 -25.59
C GLU A 17 7.53 19.01 -24.64
N ARG A 18 8.15 17.86 -24.35
CA ARG A 18 7.62 16.87 -23.40
C ARG A 18 7.50 17.44 -21.99
N HIS A 19 8.52 18.16 -21.52
CA HIS A 19 8.51 18.83 -20.23
C HIS A 19 7.36 19.83 -20.11
N TYR A 20 7.17 20.70 -21.10
CA TYR A 20 6.08 21.67 -21.12
C TYR A 20 4.71 21.01 -21.14
N TYR A 21 4.56 19.94 -21.91
CA TYR A 21 3.33 19.14 -21.92
C TYR A 21 3.01 18.57 -20.53
N LEU A 22 3.97 17.85 -19.92
CA LEU A 22 3.82 17.25 -18.59
C LEU A 22 3.49 18.32 -17.54
N LEU A 23 4.21 19.44 -17.57
CA LEU A 23 3.97 20.55 -16.64
C LEU A 23 2.57 21.15 -16.79
N SER A 24 2.10 21.33 -18.03
CA SER A 24 0.76 21.84 -18.30
C SER A 24 -0.32 20.88 -17.77
N GLU A 25 -0.16 19.59 -18.01
CA GLU A 25 -1.08 18.57 -17.49
C GLU A 25 -1.06 18.48 -15.96
N LEU A 26 0.12 18.54 -15.34
CA LEU A 26 0.26 18.60 -13.88
C LEU A 26 -0.47 19.82 -13.31
N GLN A 27 -0.29 21.01 -13.91
CA GLN A 27 -0.99 22.22 -13.49
C GLN A 27 -2.51 22.11 -13.62
N MET A 28 -3.00 21.41 -14.64
CA MET A 28 -4.43 21.15 -14.80
C MET A 28 -4.94 20.20 -13.72
N LEU A 29 -4.25 19.09 -13.47
CA LEU A 29 -4.63 18.12 -12.44
C LEU A 29 -4.59 18.71 -11.02
N VAL A 30 -3.65 19.63 -10.74
CA VAL A 30 -3.56 20.32 -9.44
C VAL A 30 -4.78 21.19 -9.15
N LYS A 31 -5.42 21.78 -10.19
CA LYS A 31 -6.63 22.61 -10.00
C LYS A 31 -7.82 21.83 -9.42
N ASP A 32 -7.84 20.50 -9.63
CA ASP A 32 -8.87 19.61 -9.12
C ASP A 32 -8.60 19.14 -7.69
N LEU A 33 -7.44 19.48 -7.10
CA LEU A 33 -7.08 19.12 -5.72
C LEU A 33 -7.61 20.15 -4.70
N PRO A 34 -7.75 19.78 -3.41
CA PRO A 34 -8.12 20.73 -2.36
C PRO A 34 -7.13 21.91 -2.26
N SER A 35 -7.63 23.10 -1.90
CA SER A 35 -6.83 24.33 -1.84
C SER A 35 -5.61 24.24 -0.89
N SER A 36 -5.71 23.47 0.18
CA SER A 36 -4.60 23.20 1.11
C SER A 36 -3.41 22.49 0.43
N PHE A 37 -3.67 21.67 -0.59
CA PHE A 37 -2.64 21.01 -1.39
C PHE A 37 -2.07 21.94 -2.45
N GLN A 38 -2.94 22.67 -3.15
CA GLN A 38 -2.53 23.61 -4.20
C GLN A 38 -1.53 24.64 -3.67
N GLN A 39 -1.77 25.18 -2.46
CA GLN A 39 -0.89 26.19 -1.84
C GLN A 39 0.51 25.66 -1.51
N ARG A 40 0.65 24.34 -1.31
CA ARG A 40 1.92 23.69 -1.00
C ARG A 40 2.71 23.28 -2.25
N LEU A 41 2.07 23.26 -3.42
CA LEU A 41 2.70 22.89 -4.68
C LEU A 41 3.13 24.14 -5.43
N SER A 42 4.40 24.50 -5.29
CA SER A 42 4.99 25.61 -6.05
C SER A 42 5.17 25.24 -7.52
N TYR A 43 5.25 26.25 -8.39
CA TYR A 43 5.59 26.05 -9.80
C TYR A 43 6.91 25.27 -9.96
N ASN A 44 7.92 25.59 -9.15
CA ASN A 44 9.21 24.92 -9.19
C ASN A 44 9.07 23.42 -8.87
N THR A 45 8.29 23.08 -7.84
CA THR A 45 8.03 21.67 -7.48
C THR A 45 7.36 20.90 -8.63
N LEU A 46 6.39 21.52 -9.32
CA LEU A 46 5.73 20.89 -10.47
C LEU A 46 6.66 20.77 -11.68
N SER A 47 7.53 21.76 -11.89
CA SER A 47 8.55 21.72 -12.95
C SER A 47 9.59 20.64 -12.71
N ASP A 48 10.08 20.50 -11.47
CA ASP A 48 11.03 19.46 -11.07
C ASP A 48 10.39 18.07 -11.18
N LEU A 49 9.11 17.94 -10.79
CA LEU A 49 8.37 16.70 -10.93
C LEU A 49 8.16 16.34 -12.41
N ALA A 50 7.81 17.31 -13.26
CA ALA A 50 7.70 17.10 -14.70
C ALA A 50 9.03 16.59 -15.29
N LEU A 51 10.17 17.17 -14.89
CA LEU A 51 11.50 16.72 -15.33
C LEU A 51 11.76 15.25 -14.93
N ALA A 52 11.46 14.89 -13.69
CA ALA A 52 11.64 13.52 -13.19
C ALA A 52 10.77 12.48 -13.92
N LEU A 53 9.67 12.90 -14.53
CA LEU A 53 8.72 12.04 -15.23
C LEU A 53 9.01 11.89 -16.74
N ILE A 54 9.92 12.69 -17.32
CA ILE A 54 10.14 12.75 -18.78
C ILE A 54 10.49 11.38 -19.38
N ASP A 55 11.40 10.66 -18.74
CA ASP A 55 11.94 9.41 -19.28
C ASP A 55 11.06 8.18 -18.99
N GLY A 56 10.01 8.35 -18.17
CA GLY A 56 9.08 7.30 -17.79
C GLY A 56 9.58 6.30 -16.75
N THR A 57 10.85 6.32 -16.38
CA THR A 57 11.45 5.41 -15.38
C THR A 57 10.71 5.50 -14.05
N VAL A 58 10.36 6.72 -13.63
CA VAL A 58 9.63 6.94 -12.38
C VAL A 58 8.24 6.30 -12.43
N TYR A 59 7.56 6.27 -13.58
CA TYR A 59 6.29 5.56 -13.71
C TYR A 59 6.45 4.04 -13.55
N GLU A 60 7.51 3.47 -14.12
CA GLU A 60 7.82 2.04 -13.94
C GLU A 60 8.11 1.71 -12.47
N ILE A 61 8.87 2.57 -11.78
CA ILE A 61 9.14 2.43 -10.34
C ILE A 61 7.84 2.47 -9.54
N VAL A 62 6.98 3.46 -9.78
CA VAL A 62 5.69 3.60 -9.08
C VAL A 62 4.80 2.38 -9.35
N GLN A 63 4.75 1.87 -10.58
CA GLN A 63 3.99 0.66 -10.90
C GLN A 63 4.55 -0.58 -10.19
N GLY A 64 5.87 -0.75 -10.17
CA GLY A 64 6.53 -1.84 -9.44
C GLY A 64 6.26 -1.79 -7.94
N LEU A 65 6.29 -0.60 -7.33
CA LEU A 65 5.94 -0.39 -5.92
C LEU A 65 4.47 -0.74 -5.65
N LEU A 66 3.56 -0.39 -6.56
CA LEU A 66 2.14 -0.71 -6.47
C LEU A 66 1.88 -2.22 -6.56
N ASP A 67 2.57 -2.92 -7.46
CA ASP A 67 2.46 -4.37 -7.60
C ASP A 67 2.99 -5.10 -6.34
N ILE A 68 4.12 -4.64 -5.81
CA ILE A 68 4.68 -5.14 -4.54
C ILE A 68 3.71 -4.91 -3.38
N GLN A 69 3.08 -3.73 -3.32
CA GLN A 69 2.07 -3.42 -2.31
C GLN A 69 0.87 -4.38 -2.41
N HIS A 70 0.26 -4.50 -3.58
CA HIS A 70 -0.89 -5.39 -3.78
C HIS A 70 -0.57 -6.85 -3.44
N LEU A 71 0.61 -7.34 -3.84
CA LEU A 71 1.03 -8.69 -3.49
C LEU A 71 1.20 -8.86 -1.97
N THR A 72 1.78 -7.87 -1.30
CA THR A 72 1.97 -7.87 0.15
C THR A 72 0.62 -7.87 0.88
N GLU A 73 -0.29 -6.98 0.51
CA GLU A 73 -1.64 -6.89 1.07
C GLU A 73 -2.42 -8.19 0.88
N LYS A 74 -2.38 -8.76 -0.33
CA LYS A 74 -3.01 -10.06 -0.62
C LYS A 74 -2.45 -11.17 0.26
N ASN A 75 -1.13 -11.21 0.45
CA ASN A 75 -0.48 -12.20 1.30
C ASN A 75 -0.87 -12.03 2.78
N LEU A 76 -0.90 -10.81 3.30
CA LEU A 76 -1.30 -10.52 4.69
C LEU A 76 -2.78 -10.88 4.92
N TYR A 77 -3.66 -10.53 3.97
CA TYR A 77 -5.06 -10.92 4.01
C TYR A 77 -5.24 -12.43 4.06
N ASN A 78 -4.56 -13.17 3.17
CA ASN A 78 -4.64 -14.63 3.13
C ASN A 78 -4.12 -15.27 4.42
N GLN A 79 -3.04 -14.74 5.00
CA GLN A 79 -2.52 -15.20 6.29
C GLN A 79 -3.55 -14.99 7.41
N ARG A 80 -4.19 -13.81 7.47
CA ARG A 80 -5.23 -13.51 8.47
C ARG A 80 -6.44 -14.42 8.32
N GLN A 81 -6.88 -14.63 7.08
CA GLN A 81 -8.01 -15.52 6.78
C GLN A 81 -7.71 -16.97 7.17
N LYS A 82 -6.50 -17.47 6.87
CA LYS A 82 -6.06 -18.81 7.26
C LYS A 82 -6.11 -19.00 8.79
N LEU A 83 -5.56 -18.06 9.54
CA LEU A 83 -5.59 -18.10 11.01
C LEU A 83 -7.03 -18.14 11.53
N HIS A 84 -7.91 -17.34 10.96
CA HIS A 84 -9.33 -17.33 11.34
C HIS A 84 -10.02 -18.68 11.04
N CYS A 85 -9.75 -19.29 9.88
CA CYS A 85 -10.27 -20.63 9.55
C CYS A 85 -9.74 -21.69 10.54
N GLU A 86 -8.47 -21.63 10.93
CA GLU A 86 -7.88 -22.52 11.93
C GLU A 86 -8.55 -22.37 13.30
N HIS A 87 -8.82 -21.13 13.74
CA HIS A 87 -9.56 -20.86 14.98
C HIS A 87 -10.98 -21.41 14.96
N GLN A 88 -11.69 -21.26 13.83
CA GLN A 88 -13.03 -21.81 13.67
C GLN A 88 -13.01 -23.35 13.73
N ALA A 89 -12.06 -24.00 13.06
CA ALA A 89 -11.89 -25.45 13.10
C ALA A 89 -11.59 -25.94 14.52
N LEU A 90 -10.67 -25.28 15.24
CA LEU A 90 -10.34 -25.60 16.63
C LEU A 90 -11.56 -25.50 17.55
N LYS A 91 -12.36 -24.44 17.41
CA LYS A 91 -13.60 -24.28 18.21
C LYS A 91 -14.61 -25.36 17.90
N GLN A 92 -14.83 -25.70 16.63
CA GLN A 92 -15.72 -26.79 16.23
C GLN A 92 -15.26 -28.14 16.78
N ASP A 93 -13.96 -28.43 16.72
CA ASP A 93 -13.37 -29.66 17.25
C ASP A 93 -13.51 -29.76 18.76
N LEU A 94 -13.28 -28.66 19.49
CA LEU A 94 -13.48 -28.62 20.93
C LEU A 94 -14.94 -28.90 21.30
N LEU A 95 -15.89 -28.21 20.64
CA LEU A 95 -17.32 -28.40 20.88
C LEU A 95 -17.79 -29.82 20.56
N ARG A 96 -17.23 -30.45 19.51
CA ARG A 96 -17.48 -31.86 19.20
C ARG A 96 -17.00 -32.77 20.33
N LYS A 97 -15.76 -32.60 20.80
CA LYS A 97 -15.21 -33.37 21.93
C LYS A 97 -16.03 -33.18 23.21
N HIS A 98 -16.48 -31.95 23.49
CA HIS A 98 -17.34 -31.65 24.64
C HIS A 98 -18.68 -32.39 24.55
N LYS A 99 -19.30 -32.40 23.36
CA LYS A 99 -20.54 -33.13 23.11
C LYS A 99 -20.36 -34.63 23.31
N ASP A 100 -19.29 -35.21 22.76
CA ASP A 100 -19.00 -36.64 22.90
C ASP A 100 -18.74 -37.04 24.36
N ALA A 101 -17.99 -36.22 25.10
CA ALA A 101 -17.74 -36.43 26.53
C ALA A 101 -19.02 -36.37 27.38
N LEU A 102 -19.97 -35.49 27.03
CA LEU A 102 -21.26 -35.39 27.71
C LEU A 102 -22.11 -36.66 27.53
N LEU A 103 -22.06 -37.29 26.36
CA LEU A 103 -22.82 -38.51 26.07
C LEU A 103 -22.35 -39.71 26.91
N CYS A 104 -21.07 -39.80 27.22
CA CYS A 104 -20.49 -40.89 28.01
C CYS A 104 -20.38 -40.58 29.52
N CYS A 105 -20.80 -39.40 29.97
CA CYS A 105 -20.60 -38.95 31.34
C CYS A 105 -21.62 -39.56 32.32
N LYS A 106 -21.13 -40.02 33.49
CA LYS A 106 -22.00 -40.43 34.60
C LYS A 106 -22.63 -39.21 35.29
N PRO A 107 -23.86 -39.29 35.81
CA PRO A 107 -24.57 -38.13 36.39
C PRO A 107 -23.80 -37.41 37.52
N HIS A 108 -23.10 -38.14 38.38
CA HIS A 108 -22.34 -37.56 39.49
C HIS A 108 -21.09 -36.77 39.06
N ASN A 109 -20.59 -36.98 37.83
CA ASN A 109 -19.44 -36.24 37.29
C ASN A 109 -19.86 -35.07 36.39
N LEU A 110 -21.15 -34.92 36.10
CA LEU A 110 -21.65 -33.98 35.10
C LEU A 110 -21.33 -32.52 35.45
N ALA A 111 -21.45 -32.14 36.73
CA ALA A 111 -21.18 -30.77 37.17
C ALA A 111 -19.70 -30.40 37.00
N LEU A 112 -18.79 -31.30 37.40
CA LEU A 112 -17.35 -31.13 37.23
C LEU A 112 -16.97 -31.07 35.75
N LEU A 113 -17.53 -31.98 34.93
CA LEU A 113 -17.29 -32.00 33.49
C LEU A 113 -17.71 -30.69 32.82
N LYS A 114 -18.92 -30.19 33.11
CA LYS A 114 -19.40 -28.91 32.55
C LYS A 114 -18.53 -27.73 32.98
N SER A 115 -18.08 -27.71 34.24
CA SER A 115 -17.15 -26.68 34.73
C SER A 115 -15.84 -26.72 33.95
N ASN A 116 -15.25 -27.90 33.74
CA ASN A 116 -14.02 -28.05 32.97
C ASN A 116 -14.21 -27.64 31.50
N GLN A 117 -15.32 -28.02 30.87
CA GLN A 117 -15.64 -27.63 29.49
C GLN A 117 -15.76 -26.10 29.35
N GLN A 118 -16.40 -25.44 30.31
CA GLN A 118 -16.50 -23.99 30.34
C GLN A 118 -15.12 -23.33 30.42
N THR A 119 -14.27 -23.79 31.34
CA THR A 119 -12.90 -23.28 31.45
C THR A 119 -12.08 -23.52 30.18
N GLU A 120 -12.19 -24.69 29.55
CA GLU A 120 -11.53 -24.98 28.28
C GLU A 120 -11.96 -24.04 27.15
N LEU A 121 -13.26 -23.73 27.08
CA LEU A 121 -13.78 -22.79 26.09
C LEU A 121 -13.26 -21.37 26.33
N GLU A 122 -13.26 -20.91 27.58
CA GLU A 122 -12.72 -19.60 27.97
C GLU A 122 -11.22 -19.48 27.66
N MET A 123 -10.44 -20.51 27.96
CA MET A 123 -9.02 -20.57 27.62
C MET A 123 -8.79 -20.52 26.10
N LEU A 124 -9.61 -21.25 25.32
CA LEU A 124 -9.54 -21.20 23.86
C LEU A 124 -9.90 -19.81 23.32
N GLU A 125 -10.96 -19.19 23.84
CA GLU A 125 -11.38 -17.85 23.42
C GLU A 125 -10.35 -16.77 23.75
N MET A 126 -9.69 -16.88 24.91
CA MET A 126 -8.57 -16.01 25.28
C MET A 126 -7.41 -16.19 24.30
N ARG A 127 -6.98 -17.43 24.04
CA ARG A 127 -5.91 -17.73 23.10
C ARG A 127 -6.21 -17.22 21.69
N VAL A 128 -7.41 -17.46 21.18
CA VAL A 128 -7.85 -17.00 19.85
C VAL A 128 -7.75 -15.48 19.76
N ARG A 129 -8.20 -14.77 20.80
CA ARG A 129 -8.12 -13.31 20.86
C ARG A 129 -6.67 -12.81 20.85
N GLU A 130 -5.80 -13.43 21.64
CA GLU A 130 -4.38 -13.07 21.70
C GLU A 130 -3.68 -13.29 20.35
N GLU A 131 -3.91 -14.45 19.73
CA GLU A 131 -3.35 -14.78 18.42
C GLU A 131 -3.85 -13.82 17.32
N GLN A 132 -5.14 -13.44 17.35
CA GLN A 132 -5.69 -12.42 16.45
C GLN A 132 -5.05 -11.06 16.66
N GLN A 133 -4.90 -10.62 17.91
CA GLN A 133 -4.25 -9.35 18.22
C GLN A 133 -2.78 -9.31 17.80
N MET A 134 -2.05 -10.41 17.99
CA MET A 134 -0.67 -10.53 17.52
C MET A 134 -0.58 -10.45 16.00
N MET A 135 -1.50 -11.13 15.29
CA MET A 135 -1.57 -11.05 13.84
C MET A 135 -1.87 -9.63 13.35
N ASP A 136 -2.87 -8.96 13.94
CA ASP A 136 -3.26 -7.61 13.54
C ASP A 136 -2.12 -6.61 13.78
N LYS A 137 -1.42 -6.71 14.91
CA LYS A 137 -0.20 -5.90 15.17
C LYS A 137 0.89 -6.15 14.13
N LYS A 138 1.10 -7.41 13.75
CA LYS A 138 2.08 -7.76 12.71
C LYS A 138 1.68 -7.16 11.36
N ILE A 139 0.40 -7.24 10.97
CA ILE A 139 -0.09 -6.67 9.72
C ILE A 139 0.17 -5.17 9.66
N VAL A 140 -0.15 -4.43 10.73
CA VAL A 140 0.11 -2.98 10.79
C VAL A 140 1.60 -2.68 10.65
N ALA A 141 2.46 -3.39 11.38
CA ALA A 141 3.90 -3.19 11.30
C ALA A 141 4.48 -3.47 9.89
N GLU A 142 3.98 -4.50 9.20
CA GLU A 142 4.38 -4.82 7.82
C GLU A 142 3.90 -3.74 6.84
N ILE A 143 2.70 -3.19 7.03
CA ILE A 143 2.18 -2.07 6.22
C ILE A 143 3.02 -0.81 6.46
N ASP A 144 3.33 -0.47 7.71
CA ASP A 144 4.17 0.69 8.05
C ASP A 144 5.57 0.54 7.43
N GLN A 145 6.15 -0.67 7.48
CA GLN A 145 7.43 -0.95 6.83
C GLN A 145 7.34 -0.76 5.30
N LYS A 146 6.23 -1.16 4.66
CA LYS A 146 6.04 -0.95 3.22
C LYS A 146 5.98 0.53 2.86
N VAL A 147 5.33 1.37 3.67
CA VAL A 147 5.32 2.83 3.48
C VAL A 147 6.74 3.39 3.54
N LEU A 148 7.54 2.96 4.53
CA LEU A 148 8.94 3.38 4.66
C LEU A 148 9.79 2.94 3.45
N ASP A 149 9.62 1.70 2.99
CA ASP A 149 10.33 1.15 1.83
C ASP A 149 9.98 1.94 0.55
N GLN A 150 8.70 2.26 0.34
CA GLN A 150 8.20 3.05 -0.78
C GLN A 150 8.77 4.47 -0.76
N GLN A 151 8.70 5.17 0.38
CA GLN A 151 9.27 6.51 0.54
C GLN A 151 10.76 6.53 0.23
N ASN A 152 11.53 5.59 0.79
CA ASN A 152 12.97 5.47 0.58
C ASN A 152 13.33 5.17 -0.88
N THR A 153 12.54 4.33 -1.56
CA THR A 153 12.74 4.02 -2.97
C THR A 153 12.51 5.24 -3.85
N LEU A 154 11.42 5.98 -3.61
CA LEU A 154 11.09 7.20 -4.36
C LEU A 154 12.07 8.34 -4.10
N GLU A 155 12.52 8.50 -2.84
CA GLU A 155 13.56 9.46 -2.47
C GLU A 155 14.89 9.15 -3.18
N LYS A 156 15.31 7.87 -3.19
CA LYS A 156 16.53 7.44 -3.90
C LYS A 156 16.43 7.54 -5.41
N ALA A 157 15.24 7.38 -5.97
CA ALA A 157 14.96 7.62 -7.38
C ALA A 157 14.93 9.12 -7.73
N GLY A 158 15.09 10.01 -6.75
CA GLY A 158 15.14 11.46 -6.95
C GLY A 158 13.77 12.07 -7.23
N VAL A 159 12.67 11.40 -6.86
CA VAL A 159 11.32 11.91 -7.10
C VAL A 159 11.05 13.10 -6.18
N PRO A 160 10.75 14.31 -6.72
CA PRO A 160 10.53 15.50 -5.90
C PRO A 160 9.37 15.34 -4.92
N GLY A 161 9.57 15.79 -3.68
CA GLY A 161 8.57 15.74 -2.62
C GLY A 161 8.53 14.44 -1.81
N PHE A 162 9.35 13.44 -2.18
CA PHE A 162 9.46 12.18 -1.43
C PHE A 162 10.70 12.17 -0.55
N TYR A 163 10.47 11.81 0.72
CA TYR A 163 11.47 11.62 1.75
C TYR A 163 10.85 10.79 2.87
N VAL A 164 11.65 10.08 3.65
CA VAL A 164 11.13 9.30 4.79
C VAL A 164 10.52 10.21 5.86
N THR A 165 9.23 10.02 6.16
CA THR A 165 8.50 10.82 7.15
C THR A 165 7.32 10.07 7.73
N THR A 166 7.05 10.29 9.03
CA THR A 166 5.86 9.82 9.73
C THR A 166 4.87 10.95 10.05
N ASN A 167 5.16 12.17 9.60
CA ASN A 167 4.26 13.30 9.80
C ASN A 167 2.99 13.10 8.95
N PRO A 168 1.77 13.09 9.53
CA PRO A 168 0.54 12.83 8.80
C PRO A 168 0.26 13.82 7.66
N GLN A 169 0.64 15.08 7.82
CA GLN A 169 0.45 16.10 6.80
C GLN A 169 1.36 15.84 5.60
N GLU A 170 2.62 15.50 5.86
CA GLU A 170 3.60 15.17 4.82
C GLU A 170 3.28 13.84 4.13
N LEU A 171 2.79 12.85 4.86
CA LEU A 171 2.29 11.60 4.29
C LEU A 171 1.13 11.87 3.32
N THR A 172 0.18 12.73 3.71
CA THR A 172 -0.94 13.09 2.83
C THR A 172 -0.44 13.84 1.59
N MET A 173 0.59 14.70 1.71
CA MET A 173 1.29 15.32 0.58
C MET A 173 1.87 14.30 -0.40
N GLN A 174 2.61 13.32 0.11
CA GLN A 174 3.23 12.29 -0.71
C GLN A 174 2.20 11.38 -1.39
N ILE A 175 1.10 11.04 -0.71
CA ILE A 175 -0.02 10.28 -1.30
C ILE A 175 -0.65 11.06 -2.46
N ASN A 176 -0.94 12.34 -2.26
CA ASN A 176 -1.55 13.15 -3.31
C ASN A 176 -0.60 13.39 -4.49
N LEU A 177 0.71 13.46 -4.25
CA LEU A 177 1.70 13.47 -5.33
C LEU A 177 1.70 12.15 -6.13
N LEU A 178 1.66 10.98 -5.46
CA LEU A 178 1.52 9.69 -6.13
C LEU A 178 0.25 9.62 -6.99
N GLU A 179 -0.89 10.07 -6.44
CA GLU A 179 -2.15 10.11 -7.20
C GLU A 179 -2.05 11.01 -8.44
N LEU A 180 -1.38 12.15 -8.33
CA LEU A 180 -1.15 13.07 -9.44
C LEU A 180 -0.34 12.39 -10.55
N MET A 181 0.76 11.71 -10.18
CA MET A 181 1.62 10.98 -11.11
C MET A 181 0.85 9.86 -11.83
N LEU A 182 0.08 9.07 -11.08
CA LEU A 182 -0.75 7.99 -11.64
C LEU A 182 -1.84 8.53 -12.59
N LYS A 183 -2.52 9.63 -12.24
CA LYS A 183 -3.51 10.28 -13.11
C LYS A 183 -2.88 10.81 -14.40
N LEU A 184 -1.68 11.38 -14.31
CA LEU A 184 -0.93 11.83 -15.47
C LEU A 184 -0.59 10.65 -16.38
N GLN A 185 -0.01 9.57 -15.85
CA GLN A 185 0.29 8.35 -16.61
C GLN A 185 -0.93 7.77 -17.34
N GLN A 186 -2.10 7.79 -16.68
CA GLN A 186 -3.36 7.33 -17.28
C GLN A 186 -3.79 8.21 -18.45
N LYS A 187 -3.67 9.55 -18.33
CA LYS A 187 -3.98 10.47 -19.44
C LYS A 187 -3.07 10.23 -20.64
N GLU A 188 -1.79 9.99 -20.41
CA GLU A 188 -0.81 9.75 -21.47
C GLU A 188 -1.10 8.44 -22.20
N SER A 189 -1.45 7.41 -21.45
CA SER A 189 -1.88 6.12 -22.00
C SER A 189 -3.16 6.23 -22.84
N GLN A 190 -4.10 7.10 -22.46
CA GLN A 190 -5.34 7.35 -23.19
C GLN A 190 -5.18 8.22 -24.44
N SER A 191 -4.19 9.11 -24.43
CA SER A 191 -3.90 10.03 -25.54
C SER A 191 -3.00 9.40 -26.62
N GLY A 192 -2.57 8.15 -26.43
CA GLY A 192 -1.81 7.40 -27.44
C GLY A 192 -0.39 7.90 -27.67
N LEU A 193 0.15 8.70 -26.74
CA LEU A 193 1.54 9.17 -26.74
C LEU A 193 2.39 8.17 -25.93
N GLN A 194 2.79 7.08 -26.58
CA GLN A 194 3.90 6.23 -26.16
C GLN A 194 5.00 6.27 -27.23
#